data_AF-A0A6C0BM87-F1
#
_entry.id   AF-A0A6C0BM87-F1
#
_cell.length_a   1.000
_cell.length_b   1.000
_cell.length_c   1.000
_cell.angle_alpha   90.00
_cell.angle_beta   90.00
_cell.angle_gamma   90.00
#
_symmetry.space_group_name_H-M   'P 1'
#
loop_
_entity.id
_entity.type
_entity.pdbx_description
1 polymer ?
#
loop_
_entity_poly.entity_id
_entity_poly.type
_entity_poly.pdbx_seq_one_letter_code
_entity_poly.pdbx_strand_id
1 'polypeptide(L)'
;MEFVAPFWDRLFYFCNVKTQVNLLLVCSRVHAIGNTSRNLGFRLMAVKRQFFKDDVSRVLDPIKFPYACLNAIAHNGDLLSRLDPRKQTPSLCSAALDNDRYSIMDVTPENQTPELCKKAVSSDGSLLRYVVEDKRTYEICLTAVQKDGSALRFVPLKHRTEEMCLKAVETTFEAFYYVPLEQQTDKLLHS
;
A
#
# COMPACT_ATOMS: atom_id res chain seq x y z
N MET A 1 44.79 -10.77 9.58
CA MET A 1 43.76 -9.70 9.57
C MET A 1 42.55 -10.10 8.70
N GLU A 2 41.84 -11.16 9.08
CA GLU A 2 40.72 -11.75 8.29
C GLU A 2 39.33 -11.22 8.66
N PHE A 3 39.23 -10.38 9.70
CA PHE A 3 37.94 -9.97 10.28
C PHE A 3 37.14 -8.92 9.51
N VAL A 4 37.65 -8.38 8.39
CA VAL A 4 36.99 -7.26 7.68
C VAL A 4 36.21 -7.70 6.44
N ALA A 5 36.39 -8.92 5.93
CA ALA A 5 35.67 -9.41 4.74
C ALA A 5 34.14 -9.48 4.94
N PRO A 6 33.61 -9.96 6.09
CA PRO A 6 32.17 -9.97 6.34
C PRO A 6 31.56 -8.56 6.37
N PHE A 7 32.34 -7.57 6.83
CA PHE A 7 31.90 -6.17 6.82
C PHE A 7 31.75 -5.65 5.39
N TRP A 8 32.74 -5.87 4.52
CA TRP A 8 32.71 -5.39 3.14
C TRP A 8 31.63 -6.09 2.31
N ASP A 9 31.46 -7.41 2.44
CA ASP A 9 30.37 -8.14 1.78
C ASP A 9 29.00 -7.57 2.17
N ARG A 10 28.80 -7.28 3.45
CA ARG A 10 27.56 -6.69 3.97
C ARG A 10 27.37 -5.25 3.44
N LEU A 11 28.44 -4.47 3.38
CA LEU A 11 28.40 -3.11 2.84
C LEU A 11 28.06 -3.12 1.35
N PHE A 12 28.69 -3.96 0.53
CA PHE A 12 28.39 -4.12 -0.89
C PHE A 12 26.96 -4.59 -1.11
N TYR A 13 26.42 -5.46 -0.24
CA TYR A 13 25.03 -5.89 -0.34
C TYR A 13 24.02 -4.75 -0.11
N PHE A 14 24.25 -3.89 0.90
CA PHE A 14 23.26 -2.88 1.29
C PHE A 14 23.38 -1.54 0.54
N CYS A 15 24.53 -1.20 -0.02
CA CYS A 15 24.70 0.08 -0.71
C CYS A 15 24.27 0.02 -2.18
N ASN A 16 23.86 1.17 -2.74
CA ASN A 16 23.42 1.26 -4.14
C ASN A 16 24.59 1.07 -5.14
N VAL A 17 24.27 0.76 -6.40
CA VAL A 17 25.27 0.44 -7.44
C VAL A 17 26.33 1.54 -7.60
N LYS A 18 25.96 2.82 -7.53
CA LYS A 18 26.91 3.94 -7.62
C LYS A 18 27.92 3.92 -6.48
N THR A 19 27.44 3.68 -5.26
CA THR A 19 28.29 3.56 -4.07
C THR A 19 29.22 2.36 -4.20
N GLN A 20 28.71 1.23 -4.68
CA GLN A 20 29.53 0.04 -4.93
C GLN A 20 30.65 0.31 -5.94
N VAL A 21 30.37 1.01 -7.05
CA VAL A 21 31.40 1.39 -8.03
C VAL A 21 32.46 2.30 -7.40
N ASN A 22 32.05 3.28 -6.59
CA ASN A 22 32.99 4.15 -5.89
C ASN A 22 33.87 3.36 -4.89
N LEU A 23 33.31 2.38 -4.18
CA LEU A 23 34.05 1.54 -3.25
C LEU A 23 35.13 0.70 -3.96
N LEU A 24 34.88 0.23 -5.18
CA LEU A 24 35.86 -0.52 -5.98
C LEU A 24 37.10 0.29 -6.36
N LEU A 25 37.04 1.61 -6.24
CA LEU A 25 38.13 2.54 -6.55
C LEU A 25 38.96 2.93 -5.32
N VAL A 26 38.55 2.54 -4.11
CA VAL A 26 39.19 2.98 -2.86
C VAL A 26 40.60 2.39 -2.69
N CYS A 27 40.75 1.07 -2.80
CA CYS A 27 42.06 0.40 -2.78
C CYS A 27 41.96 -1.02 -3.37
N SER A 28 43.11 -1.61 -3.70
CA SER A 28 43.21 -2.95 -4.31
C SER A 28 42.53 -4.06 -3.49
N ARG A 29 42.57 -3.95 -2.15
CA ARG A 29 41.92 -4.91 -1.25
C ARG A 29 40.40 -4.85 -1.35
N VAL A 30 39.81 -3.65 -1.33
CA VAL A 30 38.35 -3.46 -1.46
C VAL A 30 37.89 -3.83 -2.87
N HIS A 31 38.71 -3.52 -3.87
CA HIS A 31 38.48 -3.93 -5.26
C HIS A 31 38.37 -5.46 -5.40
N ALA A 32 39.29 -6.22 -4.79
CA ALA A 32 39.25 -7.68 -4.81
C ALA A 32 38.01 -8.26 -4.12
N ILE A 33 37.61 -7.71 -2.96
CA ILE A 33 36.41 -8.15 -2.23
C ILE A 33 35.13 -7.83 -3.02
N GLY A 34 35.03 -6.62 -3.58
CA GLY A 34 33.86 -6.20 -4.34
C GLY A 34 33.67 -6.94 -5.67
N ASN A 35 34.74 -7.51 -6.24
CA ASN A 35 34.71 -8.32 -7.47
C ASN A 35 34.64 -9.84 -7.25
N THR A 36 34.34 -10.29 -6.02
CA THR A 36 33.94 -11.69 -5.80
C THR A 36 32.64 -12.00 -6.55
N SER A 37 32.43 -13.26 -6.95
CA SER A 37 31.21 -13.69 -7.64
C SER A 37 29.93 -13.31 -6.89
N ARG A 38 29.98 -13.32 -5.55
CA ARG A 38 28.88 -12.91 -4.67
C ARG A 38 28.55 -11.42 -4.82
N ASN A 39 29.51 -10.53 -4.63
CA ASN A 39 29.28 -9.08 -4.70
C ASN A 39 29.04 -8.59 -6.13
N LEU A 40 29.62 -9.25 -7.14
CA LEU A 40 29.25 -9.05 -8.54
C LEU A 40 27.79 -9.46 -8.79
N GLY A 41 27.36 -10.60 -8.25
CA GLY A 41 25.96 -11.05 -8.29
C GLY A 41 25.01 -10.02 -7.68
N PHE A 42 25.33 -9.47 -6.51
CA PHE A 42 24.53 -8.41 -5.88
C PHE A 42 24.45 -7.15 -6.74
N ARG A 43 25.54 -6.73 -7.37
CA ARG A 43 25.53 -5.61 -8.33
C ARG A 43 24.63 -5.88 -9.52
N LEU A 44 24.76 -7.05 -10.14
CA LEU A 44 23.94 -7.43 -11.29
C LEU A 44 22.46 -7.48 -10.94
N MET A 45 22.11 -8.04 -9.77
CA MET A 45 20.73 -8.04 -9.27
C MET A 45 20.21 -6.62 -9.02
N ALA A 46 21.04 -5.75 -8.41
CA ALA A 46 20.68 -4.36 -8.16
C ALA A 46 20.50 -3.57 -9.47
N VAL A 47 21.38 -3.77 -10.46
CA VAL A 47 21.26 -3.16 -11.80
C VAL A 47 20.03 -3.67 -12.52
N LYS A 48 19.77 -4.99 -12.51
CA LYS A 48 18.57 -5.58 -13.13
C LYS A 48 17.29 -5.03 -12.50
N ARG A 49 17.25 -4.91 -11.17
CA ARG A 49 16.12 -4.32 -10.43
C ARG A 49 15.93 -2.84 -10.78
N GLN A 50 17.02 -2.08 -10.89
CA GLN A 50 16.98 -0.67 -11.29
C GLN A 50 16.50 -0.52 -12.74
N PHE A 51 17.06 -1.29 -13.68
CA PHE A 51 16.63 -1.30 -15.09
C PHE A 51 15.14 -1.62 -15.22
N PHE A 52 14.66 -2.66 -14.53
CA PHE A 52 13.25 -3.04 -14.58
C PHE A 52 12.34 -1.93 -14.01
N LYS A 53 12.78 -1.26 -12.94
CA LYS A 53 12.05 -0.11 -12.38
C LYS A 53 12.02 1.06 -13.37
N ASP A 54 13.14 1.37 -14.01
CA ASP A 54 13.25 2.45 -14.99
C ASP A 54 12.42 2.14 -16.25
N ASP A 55 12.40 0.88 -16.70
CA ASP A 55 11.66 0.43 -17.89
C ASP A 55 10.14 0.48 -17.65
N VAL A 56 9.67 -0.02 -16.50
CA VAL A 56 8.26 0.11 -16.12
C VAL A 56 7.86 1.57 -15.96
N SER A 57 8.70 2.43 -15.38
CA SER A 57 8.39 3.87 -15.24
C SER A 57 8.32 4.63 -16.57
N ARG A 58 9.01 4.13 -17.61
CA ARG A 58 8.96 4.69 -18.97
C ARG A 58 7.70 4.27 -19.72
N VAL A 59 7.24 3.03 -19.52
CA VAL A 59 6.08 2.46 -20.20
C VAL A 59 4.77 2.85 -19.49
N LEU A 60 4.77 2.82 -18.15
CA LEU A 60 3.67 3.28 -17.30
C LEU A 60 3.83 4.77 -16.98
N ASP A 61 3.74 5.61 -18.03
CA ASP A 61 3.68 7.06 -17.88
C ASP A 61 2.31 7.60 -18.30
N PRO A 62 1.39 7.86 -17.34
CA PRO A 62 0.05 8.36 -17.63
C PRO A 62 0.00 9.66 -18.43
N ILE A 63 1.06 10.48 -18.36
CA ILE A 63 1.14 11.75 -19.09
C ILE A 63 1.46 11.50 -20.57
N LYS A 64 2.34 10.54 -20.86
CA LYS A 64 2.77 10.24 -22.24
C LYS A 64 1.86 9.23 -22.93
N PHE A 65 1.36 8.25 -22.19
CA PHE A 65 0.60 7.12 -22.71
C PHE A 65 -0.66 6.85 -21.87
N PRO A 66 -1.62 7.79 -21.80
CA PRO A 66 -2.78 7.70 -20.93
C PRO A 66 -3.62 6.45 -21.20
N TYR A 67 -3.93 6.16 -22.47
CA TYR A 67 -4.72 4.98 -22.85
C TYR A 67 -4.00 3.66 -22.56
N ALA A 68 -2.69 3.58 -22.82
CA ALA A 68 -1.93 2.37 -22.55
C ALA A 68 -1.82 2.09 -21.04
N CYS A 69 -1.60 3.14 -20.24
CA CYS A 69 -1.58 3.02 -18.78
C CYS A 69 -2.94 2.59 -18.22
N LEU A 70 -4.02 3.21 -18.71
CA LEU A 70 -5.37 2.85 -18.30
C LEU A 70 -5.70 1.40 -18.64
N ASN A 71 -5.43 0.98 -19.88
CA ASN A 71 -5.66 -0.40 -20.30
C ASN A 71 -4.81 -1.39 -19.50
N ALA A 72 -3.54 -1.07 -19.25
CA ALA A 72 -2.66 -1.94 -18.46
C ALA A 72 -3.18 -2.11 -17.03
N ILE A 73 -3.54 -1.00 -16.36
CA ILE A 73 -4.06 -1.02 -14.99
C ILE A 73 -5.42 -1.70 -14.90
N ALA A 74 -6.29 -1.51 -15.90
CA ALA A 74 -7.61 -2.16 -15.94
C ALA A 74 -7.51 -3.70 -16.01
N HIS A 75 -6.40 -4.25 -16.50
CA HIS A 75 -6.15 -5.69 -16.54
C HIS A 75 -5.26 -6.18 -15.39
N ASN A 76 -4.55 -5.27 -14.71
CA ASN A 76 -3.66 -5.59 -13.60
C ASN A 76 -3.55 -4.40 -12.64
N GLY A 77 -4.39 -4.39 -11.60
CA GLY A 77 -4.48 -3.33 -10.60
C GLY A 77 -3.17 -3.07 -9.85
N ASP A 78 -2.35 -4.11 -9.61
CA ASP A 78 -1.05 -4.01 -8.93
C ASP A 78 -0.08 -3.02 -9.60
N LEU A 79 -0.26 -2.73 -10.89
CA LEU A 79 0.56 -1.76 -11.62
C LEU A 79 0.38 -0.34 -11.08
N LEU A 80 -0.71 -0.04 -10.38
CA LEU A 80 -0.93 1.24 -9.70
C LEU A 80 0.18 1.52 -8.67
N SER A 81 0.66 0.49 -7.96
CA SER A 81 1.78 0.59 -6.98
C SER A 81 3.11 1.01 -7.62
N ARG A 82 3.24 0.85 -8.94
CA ARG A 82 4.48 1.15 -9.69
C ARG A 82 4.50 2.57 -10.24
N LEU A 83 3.37 3.28 -10.21
CA LEU A 83 3.29 4.66 -10.63
C LEU A 83 3.95 5.59 -9.61
N ASP A 84 4.51 6.69 -10.11
CA ASP A 84 4.78 7.84 -9.25
C ASP A 84 3.47 8.29 -8.60
N PRO A 85 3.42 8.49 -7.26
CA PRO A 85 2.24 8.97 -6.54
C PRO A 85 1.55 10.16 -7.21
N ARG A 86 2.31 11.08 -7.79
CA ARG A 86 1.81 12.30 -8.44
C ARG A 86 1.13 12.04 -9.77
N LYS A 87 1.29 10.83 -10.33
CA LYS A 87 0.74 10.41 -11.62
C LYS A 87 -0.48 9.49 -11.48
N GLN A 88 -0.88 9.14 -10.26
CA GLN A 88 -2.14 8.44 -10.04
C GLN A 88 -3.31 9.40 -10.33
N THR A 89 -4.04 9.16 -11.41
CA THR A 89 -5.27 9.90 -11.72
C THR A 89 -6.48 9.18 -11.14
N PRO A 90 -7.60 9.87 -10.87
CA PRO A 90 -8.83 9.22 -10.40
C PRO A 90 -9.31 8.09 -11.32
N SER A 91 -9.13 8.23 -12.64
CA SER A 91 -9.47 7.20 -13.62
C SER A 91 -8.61 5.94 -13.48
N LEU A 92 -7.31 6.07 -13.23
CA LEU A 92 -6.41 4.94 -13.03
C LEU A 92 -6.68 4.25 -11.69
N CYS A 93 -6.89 5.01 -10.63
CA CYS A 93 -7.25 4.47 -9.33
C CYS A 93 -8.59 3.72 -9.39
N SER A 94 -9.60 4.30 -10.05
CA SER A 94 -10.89 3.61 -10.25
C SER A 94 -10.72 2.33 -11.05
N ALA A 95 -9.98 2.36 -12.16
CA ALA A 95 -9.74 1.18 -12.99
C ALA A 95 -9.01 0.06 -12.23
N ALA A 96 -8.04 0.42 -11.37
CA ALA A 96 -7.36 -0.54 -10.51
C ALA A 96 -8.35 -1.16 -9.51
N LEU A 97 -9.19 -0.35 -8.87
CA LEU A 97 -10.24 -0.79 -7.96
C LEU A 97 -11.31 -1.68 -8.62
N ASP A 98 -11.62 -1.41 -9.89
CA ASP A 98 -12.53 -2.24 -10.70
C ASP A 98 -11.94 -3.61 -11.02
N ASN A 99 -10.61 -3.67 -11.20
CA ASN A 99 -9.88 -4.92 -11.44
C ASN A 99 -9.69 -5.73 -10.14
N ASP A 100 -9.18 -5.08 -9.09
CA ASP A 100 -9.00 -5.65 -7.76
C ASP A 100 -9.33 -4.62 -6.68
N ARG A 101 -10.31 -4.93 -5.84
CA ARG A 101 -10.73 -4.11 -4.70
C ARG A 101 -9.59 -3.80 -3.73
N TYR A 102 -8.59 -4.68 -3.61
CA TYR A 102 -7.45 -4.45 -2.73
C TYR A 102 -6.51 -3.36 -3.24
N SER A 103 -6.61 -2.94 -4.50
CA SER A 103 -5.83 -1.84 -5.09
C SER A 103 -5.97 -0.51 -4.34
N ILE A 104 -7.00 -0.34 -3.48
CA ILE A 104 -7.09 0.81 -2.57
C ILE A 104 -5.84 0.96 -1.68
N MET A 105 -5.12 -0.13 -1.39
CA MET A 105 -3.87 -0.11 -0.62
C MET A 105 -2.73 0.61 -1.36
N ASP A 106 -2.81 0.66 -2.68
CA ASP A 106 -1.83 1.31 -3.55
C ASP A 106 -2.24 2.75 -3.91
N VAL A 107 -3.47 3.16 -3.59
CA VAL A 107 -3.94 4.54 -3.77
C VAL A 107 -3.31 5.42 -2.68
N THR A 108 -2.54 6.40 -3.13
CA THR A 108 -1.86 7.35 -2.24
C THR A 108 -2.86 8.18 -1.42
N PRO A 109 -2.51 8.56 -0.18
CA PRO A 109 -3.38 9.34 0.71
C PRO A 109 -4.03 10.53 0.04
N GLU A 110 -3.30 11.26 -0.80
CA GLU A 110 -3.77 12.45 -1.50
C GLU A 110 -4.87 12.11 -2.52
N ASN A 111 -4.72 10.97 -3.22
CA ASN A 111 -5.60 10.56 -4.32
C ASN A 111 -6.81 9.71 -3.90
N GLN A 112 -6.93 9.34 -2.62
CA GLN A 112 -8.13 8.69 -2.09
C GLN A 112 -9.34 9.64 -2.12
N THR A 113 -10.12 9.72 -3.20
CA THR A 113 -11.32 10.57 -3.21
C THR A 113 -12.46 9.93 -2.40
N PRO A 114 -13.44 10.71 -1.90
CA PRO A 114 -14.60 10.15 -1.20
C PRO A 114 -15.31 9.04 -1.99
N GLU A 115 -15.40 9.19 -3.32
CA GLU A 115 -16.02 8.23 -4.23
C GLU A 115 -15.21 6.93 -4.30
N LEU A 116 -13.88 7.01 -4.39
CA LEU A 116 -13.02 5.82 -4.38
C LEU A 116 -13.06 5.10 -3.04
N CYS A 117 -13.00 5.84 -1.93
CA CYS A 117 -13.12 5.27 -0.60
C CYS A 117 -14.46 4.58 -0.41
N LYS A 118 -15.57 5.25 -0.79
CA LYS A 118 -16.92 4.68 -0.71
C LYS A 118 -17.05 3.43 -1.58
N LYS A 119 -16.51 3.46 -2.81
CA LYS A 119 -16.50 2.31 -3.73
C LYS A 119 -15.74 1.11 -3.13
N ALA A 120 -14.56 1.35 -2.55
CA ALA A 120 -13.76 0.31 -1.89
C ALA A 120 -14.56 -0.33 -0.75
N VAL A 121 -15.06 0.46 0.21
CA VAL A 121 -15.77 -0.08 1.37
C VAL A 121 -17.14 -0.69 1.04
N SER A 122 -17.78 -0.24 -0.04
CA SER A 122 -19.01 -0.88 -0.54
C SER A 122 -18.74 -2.29 -1.08
N SER A 123 -17.55 -2.53 -1.63
CA SER A 123 -17.14 -3.85 -2.13
C SER A 123 -16.76 -4.80 -0.97
N ASP A 124 -16.08 -4.29 0.05
CA ASP A 124 -15.66 -5.00 1.26
C ASP A 124 -15.43 -3.98 2.38
N GLY A 125 -16.24 -4.07 3.44
CA GLY A 125 -16.21 -3.12 4.56
C GLY A 125 -14.87 -3.10 5.31
N SER A 126 -14.14 -4.22 5.30
CA SER A 126 -12.83 -4.33 5.95
C SER A 126 -11.76 -3.42 5.33
N LEU A 127 -11.97 -3.00 4.07
CA LEU A 127 -11.07 -2.09 3.35
C LEU A 127 -11.04 -0.68 3.94
N LEU A 128 -11.95 -0.33 4.87
CA LEU A 128 -11.89 0.92 5.63
C LEU A 128 -10.52 1.10 6.32
N ARG A 129 -9.83 0.00 6.65
CA ARG A 129 -8.47 0.03 7.22
C ARG A 129 -7.42 0.71 6.35
N TYR A 130 -7.63 0.72 5.03
CA TYR A 130 -6.72 1.35 4.06
C TYR A 130 -7.13 2.79 3.71
N VAL A 131 -8.32 3.22 4.11
CA VAL A 131 -8.74 4.61 4.00
C VAL A 131 -8.04 5.43 5.09
N VAL A 132 -7.39 6.53 4.71
CA VAL A 132 -6.73 7.41 5.68
C VAL A 132 -7.76 8.05 6.62
N GLU A 133 -7.38 8.25 7.89
CA GLU A 133 -8.32 8.60 8.96
C GLU A 133 -9.11 9.89 8.68
N ASP A 134 -8.46 10.93 8.14
CA ASP A 134 -9.10 12.20 7.79
C ASP A 134 -10.18 12.07 6.70
N LYS A 135 -10.14 10.97 5.93
CA LYS A 135 -11.09 10.67 4.85
C LYS A 135 -12.17 9.67 5.28
N ARG A 136 -12.12 9.15 6.52
CA ARG A 136 -13.16 8.29 7.09
C ARG A 136 -14.34 9.13 7.58
N THR A 137 -15.10 9.67 6.65
CA THR A 137 -16.34 10.41 6.96
C THR A 137 -17.39 9.47 7.55
N TYR A 138 -18.37 10.02 8.26
CA TYR A 138 -19.48 9.24 8.81
C TYR A 138 -20.15 8.36 7.75
N GLU A 139 -20.39 8.88 6.54
CA GLU A 139 -21.01 8.13 5.44
C GLU A 139 -20.15 6.95 4.96
N ILE A 140 -18.83 7.14 4.81
CA ILE A 140 -17.91 6.08 4.40
C ILE A 140 -17.83 5.01 5.49
N CYS A 141 -17.74 5.42 6.75
CA CYS A 141 -17.76 4.51 7.90
C CYS A 141 -19.06 3.71 7.98
N LEU A 142 -20.21 4.37 7.83
CA LEU A 142 -21.51 3.70 7.85
C LEU A 142 -21.63 2.69 6.70
N THR A 143 -21.20 3.07 5.50
CA THR A 143 -21.18 2.15 4.34
C THR A 143 -20.32 0.92 4.63
N ALA A 144 -19.14 1.11 5.24
CA ALA A 144 -18.25 0.02 5.62
C ALA A 144 -18.87 -0.91 6.67
N VAL A 145 -19.46 -0.34 7.72
CA VAL A 145 -20.10 -1.09 8.82
C VAL A 145 -21.33 -1.86 8.36
N GLN A 146 -22.13 -1.28 7.46
CA GLN A 146 -23.25 -1.97 6.84
C GLN A 146 -22.80 -3.15 5.98
N LYS A 147 -21.59 -3.08 5.41
CA LYS A 147 -21.00 -4.14 4.60
C LYS A 147 -20.33 -5.24 5.43
N ASP A 148 -19.64 -4.86 6.50
CA ASP A 148 -18.98 -5.73 7.48
C ASP A 148 -18.97 -5.03 8.85
N GLY A 149 -19.70 -5.56 9.82
CA GLY A 149 -19.79 -4.97 11.16
C GLY A 149 -18.45 -4.88 11.86
N SER A 150 -17.52 -5.81 11.56
CA SER A 150 -16.15 -5.76 12.07
C SER A 150 -15.38 -4.53 11.62
N ALA A 151 -15.84 -3.81 10.59
CA ALA A 151 -15.26 -2.54 10.15
C ALA A 151 -15.33 -1.45 11.24
N LEU A 152 -16.22 -1.60 12.25
CA LEU A 152 -16.32 -0.67 13.39
C LEU A 152 -14.97 -0.44 14.08
N ARG A 153 -14.10 -1.45 14.11
CA ARG A 153 -12.74 -1.34 14.68
C ARG A 153 -11.88 -0.26 14.03
N PHE A 154 -12.15 0.09 12.77
CA PHE A 154 -11.45 1.11 12.00
C PHE A 154 -12.19 2.46 11.96
N VAL A 155 -13.41 2.52 12.50
CA VAL A 155 -14.17 3.77 12.57
C VAL A 155 -13.57 4.68 13.65
N PRO A 156 -13.32 5.98 13.37
CA PRO A 156 -12.90 6.95 14.37
C PRO A 156 -13.90 7.05 15.52
N LEU A 157 -13.44 7.18 16.77
CA LEU A 157 -14.32 7.21 17.96
C LEU A 157 -15.44 8.26 17.85
N LYS A 158 -15.14 9.44 17.26
CA LYS A 158 -16.12 10.52 17.00
C LYS A 158 -17.30 10.12 16.11
N HIS A 159 -17.19 9.01 15.37
CA HIS A 159 -18.23 8.50 14.46
C HIS A 159 -18.91 7.23 14.98
N ARG A 160 -18.44 6.64 16.09
CA ARG A 160 -19.10 5.51 16.75
C ARG A 160 -20.29 6.02 17.56
N THR A 161 -21.36 6.38 16.87
CA THR A 161 -22.65 6.72 17.50
C THR A 161 -23.35 5.43 17.93
N GLU A 162 -24.34 5.54 18.83
CA GLU A 162 -25.19 4.40 19.21
C GLU A 162 -25.79 3.71 17.97
N GLU A 163 -26.27 4.48 17.00
CA GLU A 163 -26.80 3.98 15.73
C GLU A 163 -25.75 3.16 14.94
N MET A 164 -24.52 3.66 14.80
CA MET A 164 -23.47 2.95 14.07
C MET A 164 -23.04 1.67 14.80
N CYS A 165 -22.95 1.73 16.13
CA CYS A 165 -22.62 0.58 16.97
C CYS A 165 -23.70 -0.50 16.90
N LEU A 166 -24.98 -0.12 16.99
CA LEU A 166 -26.11 -1.02 16.77
C LEU A 166 -26.01 -1.67 15.39
N LYS A 167 -25.76 -0.87 14.35
CA LYS A 167 -25.66 -1.41 13.00
C LYS A 167 -24.51 -2.40 12.82
N ALA A 168 -23.40 -2.18 13.52
CA ALA A 168 -22.25 -3.06 13.48
C ALA A 168 -22.51 -4.40 14.17
N VAL A 169 -23.17 -4.38 15.33
CA VAL A 169 -23.49 -5.61 16.09
C VAL A 169 -24.55 -6.43 15.35
N GLU A 170 -25.55 -5.78 14.76
CA GLU A 170 -26.56 -6.45 13.90
C GLU A 170 -25.92 -7.20 12.72
N THR A 171 -24.85 -6.66 12.13
CA THR A 171 -24.20 -7.28 10.97
C THR A 171 -23.11 -8.28 11.37
N THR A 172 -22.43 -8.07 12.50
CA THR A 172 -21.37 -8.95 12.98
C THR A 172 -21.28 -8.86 14.50
N PHE A 173 -21.64 -9.94 15.20
CA PHE A 173 -21.66 -9.96 16.67
C PHE A 173 -20.31 -9.59 17.29
N GLU A 174 -19.19 -10.00 16.68
CA GLU A 174 -17.84 -9.65 17.11
C GLU A 174 -17.57 -8.14 17.05
N ALA A 175 -18.42 -7.34 16.39
CA ALA A 175 -18.32 -5.89 16.42
C ALA A 175 -18.52 -5.31 17.83
N PHE A 176 -19.21 -6.04 18.72
CA PHE A 176 -19.45 -5.64 20.11
C PHE A 176 -18.14 -5.29 20.85
N TYR A 177 -17.05 -6.02 20.58
CA TYR A 177 -15.73 -5.75 21.16
C TYR A 177 -15.16 -4.37 20.82
N TYR A 178 -15.69 -3.71 19.79
CA TYR A 178 -15.24 -2.39 19.34
C TYR A 178 -16.23 -1.26 19.69
N VAL A 179 -17.33 -1.56 20.38
CA VAL A 179 -18.28 -0.54 20.87
C VAL A 179 -17.67 0.21 22.06
N PRO A 180 -17.70 1.57 22.07
CA PRO A 180 -17.27 2.36 23.23
C PRO A 180 -18.00 1.94 24.52
N LEU A 181 -17.29 1.91 25.65
CA LEU A 181 -17.85 1.43 26.92
C LEU A 181 -19.11 2.21 27.33
N GLU A 182 -19.14 3.50 27.04
CA GLU A 182 -20.26 4.38 27.36
C GLU A 182 -21.54 4.03 26.59
N GLN A 183 -21.42 3.28 25.49
CA GLN A 183 -22.52 2.90 24.61
C GLN A 183 -22.93 1.43 24.75
N GLN A 184 -22.22 0.63 25.56
CA GLN A 184 -22.58 -0.78 25.81
C GLN A 184 -23.84 -0.85 26.68
N THR A 185 -25.00 -0.87 26.03
CA THR A 185 -26.31 -0.98 26.67
C THR A 185 -26.88 -2.39 26.51
N ASP A 186 -27.86 -2.75 27.34
CA ASP A 186 -28.57 -4.04 27.24
C ASP A 186 -29.17 -4.28 25.84
N LYS A 187 -29.51 -3.21 25.10
CA LYS A 187 -30.01 -3.31 23.73
C LYS A 187 -29.00 -3.96 22.77
N LEU A 188 -27.71 -3.70 22.96
CA LEU A 188 -26.63 -4.29 22.14
C LEU A 188 -26.26 -5.71 22.57
N LEU A 189 -26.65 -6.13 23.78
CA LEU A 189 -26.41 -7.50 24.28
C LEU A 189 -27.42 -8.52 23.73
N HIS A 190 -28.52 -8.04 23.15
CA HIS A 190 -29.64 -8.85 22.68
C HIS A 190 -29.96 -8.69 21.18
N SER A 191 -29.20 -7.85 20.46
CA SER A 191 -29.22 -7.67 19.00
C SER A 191 -28.36 -8.71 18.29
#